data_AF-A0AAW8FP29-F1
#
_entry.id   AF-A0AAW8FP29-F1
#
_cell.length_a   1.000
_cell.length_b   1.000
_cell.length_c   1.000
_cell.angle_alpha   90.00
_cell.angle_beta   90.00
_cell.angle_gamma   90.00
#
_symmetry.space_group_name_H-M   'P 1'
#
loop_
_entity.id
_entity.type
_entity.pdbx_description
1 polymer ?
#
loop_
_entity_poly.entity_id
_entity_poly.type
_entity_poly.pdbx_seq_one_letter_code
_entity_poly.pdbx_strand_id
1 'polypeptide(L)'
;MYFVAGVGPAPDLDDAVPLRIREVGEQEAAGGPDVLAEAFDAARARLTTRLPSMPLDRPVGVFTHVLPLDQCLLTRLVELVVHLDDLAVSLEILTPSVPAEAAEAVADCLTRIAAVRHGFLPVMRALARRERATGPIAAF
;
A
#
# COMPACT_ATOMS: atom_id res chain seq x y z
N MET A 1 12.92 0.69 6.29
CA MET A 1 11.70 0.86 5.46
C MET A 1 10.50 0.51 6.32
N TYR A 2 9.48 1.37 6.37
CA TYR A 2 8.31 1.20 7.26
C TYR A 2 7.70 -0.20 7.22
N PHE A 3 7.43 -0.73 6.03
CA PHE A 3 6.81 -2.05 5.85
C PHE A 3 7.69 -3.23 6.30
N VAL A 4 8.99 -3.02 6.51
CA VAL A 4 9.90 -4.08 6.99
C VAL A 4 9.84 -4.25 8.52
N ALA A 5 9.29 -3.27 9.24
CA ALA A 5 9.16 -3.34 10.70
C ALA A 5 8.03 -4.27 11.17
N GLY A 6 7.13 -4.70 10.28
CA GLY A 6 5.94 -5.49 10.59
C GLY A 6 6.00 -6.95 10.13
N VAL A 7 7.19 -7.53 9.92
CA VAL A 7 7.33 -8.90 9.38
C VAL A 7 6.97 -9.94 10.45
N GLY A 8 5.67 -10.25 10.52
CA GLY A 8 5.08 -11.36 11.26
C GLY A 8 4.22 -12.24 10.35
N PRO A 9 3.64 -13.35 10.86
CA PRO A 9 2.60 -14.06 10.11
C PRO A 9 1.44 -13.12 9.79
N ALA A 10 0.75 -13.37 8.67
CA ALA A 10 -0.46 -12.61 8.35
C ALA A 10 -1.49 -12.81 9.48
N PRO A 11 -2.13 -11.74 9.97
CA PRO A 11 -3.15 -11.84 11.02
C PRO A 11 -4.39 -12.59 10.49
N ASP A 12 -5.11 -13.24 11.40
CA ASP A 12 -6.42 -13.79 11.10
C ASP A 12 -7.43 -12.64 10.88
N LEU A 13 -8.40 -12.80 9.97
CA LEU A 13 -9.41 -11.77 9.71
C LEU A 13 -10.29 -11.49 10.94
N ASP A 14 -10.41 -12.46 11.84
CA ASP A 14 -11.14 -12.33 13.10
C ASP A 14 -10.27 -11.75 14.23
N ASP A 15 -9.00 -11.41 13.96
CA ASP A 15 -8.16 -10.71 14.93
C ASP A 15 -8.65 -9.26 15.15
N ALA A 16 -8.36 -8.73 16.33
CA ALA A 16 -8.82 -7.40 16.75
C ALA A 16 -8.39 -6.26 15.78
N VAL A 17 -7.22 -6.40 15.13
CA VAL A 17 -6.70 -5.36 14.22
C VAL A 17 -7.47 -5.33 12.90
N PRO A 18 -7.60 -6.43 12.13
CA PRO A 18 -8.43 -6.46 10.93
C PRO A 18 -9.89 -6.07 11.18
N LEU A 19 -10.50 -6.55 12.28
CA LEU A 19 -11.85 -6.16 12.67
C LEU A 19 -11.94 -4.64 12.87
N ARG A 20 -10.99 -4.05 13.61
CA ARG A 20 -10.99 -2.60 13.83
C ARG A 20 -10.80 -1.81 12.53
N ILE A 21 -9.94 -2.26 11.62
CA ILE A 21 -9.75 -1.63 10.31
C ILE A 21 -11.06 -1.63 9.53
N ARG A 22 -11.77 -2.76 9.51
CA ARG A 22 -13.08 -2.87 8.87
C ARG A 22 -14.10 -1.92 9.47
N GLU A 23 -14.23 -1.88 10.79
CA GLU A 23 -15.15 -0.99 11.49
C GLU A 23 -14.88 0.49 11.15
N VAL A 24 -13.61 0.90 11.13
CA VAL A 24 -13.23 2.28 10.73
C VAL A 24 -13.60 2.53 9.27
N GLY A 25 -13.32 1.57 8.38
CA GLY A 25 -13.69 1.67 6.97
C GLY A 25 -15.19 1.86 6.77
N GLU A 26 -16.02 1.09 7.48
CA GLU A 26 -17.49 1.21 7.45
C GLU A 26 -17.96 2.56 8.00
N GLN A 27 -17.31 3.07 9.05
CA GLN A 27 -17.61 4.40 9.62
C GLN A 27 -17.27 5.54 8.65
N GLU A 28 -16.10 5.50 8.01
CA GLU A 28 -15.67 6.50 7.02
C GLU A 28 -16.55 6.46 5.77
N ALA A 29 -17.00 5.26 5.36
CA ALA A 29 -17.89 5.08 4.21
C ALA A 29 -19.38 5.35 4.51
N ALA A 30 -19.75 5.68 5.77
CA ALA A 30 -21.15 5.84 6.17
C ALA A 30 -21.91 6.94 5.40
N GLY A 31 -21.19 7.94 4.87
CA GLY A 31 -21.76 8.99 4.01
C GLY A 31 -22.10 8.53 2.58
N GLY A 32 -21.71 7.33 2.19
CA GLY A 32 -21.89 6.80 0.84
C GLY A 32 -20.76 7.15 -0.13
N PRO A 33 -20.79 6.58 -1.35
CA PRO A 33 -19.69 6.67 -2.31
C PRO A 33 -19.45 8.09 -2.83
N ASP A 34 -20.50 8.89 -3.03
CA ASP A 34 -20.37 10.27 -3.52
C ASP A 34 -19.61 11.15 -2.52
N VAL A 35 -19.95 11.04 -1.23
CA VAL A 35 -19.26 11.77 -0.15
C VAL A 35 -17.79 11.36 -0.06
N LEU A 36 -17.50 10.06 -0.19
CA LEU A 36 -16.12 9.57 -0.19
C LEU A 36 -15.33 10.08 -1.41
N ALA A 37 -15.94 10.09 -2.59
CA ALA A 37 -15.32 10.60 -3.82
C ALA A 37 -15.01 12.10 -3.70
N GLU A 38 -15.95 12.91 -3.19
CA GLU A 38 -15.73 14.33 -2.93
C GLU A 38 -14.60 14.56 -1.92
N ALA A 39 -14.56 13.79 -0.83
CA ALA A 39 -13.50 13.87 0.17
C ALA A 39 -12.12 13.50 -0.41
N PHE A 40 -12.07 12.47 -1.25
CA PHE A 40 -10.87 12.05 -1.96
C PHE A 40 -10.37 13.16 -2.90
N ASP A 41 -11.26 13.74 -3.70
CA ASP A 41 -10.91 14.83 -4.61
C ASP A 41 -10.43 16.09 -3.88
N ALA A 42 -11.07 16.45 -2.76
CA ALA A 42 -10.62 17.54 -1.92
C ALA A 42 -9.23 17.28 -1.33
N ALA A 43 -8.97 16.05 -0.86
CA ALA A 43 -7.65 15.66 -0.35
C ALA A 43 -6.59 15.71 -1.46
N ARG A 44 -6.89 15.18 -2.65
CA ARG A 44 -6.03 15.22 -3.83
C ARG A 44 -5.68 16.65 -4.21
N ALA A 45 -6.66 17.53 -4.40
CA ALA A 45 -6.44 18.94 -4.75
C ALA A 45 -5.54 19.67 -3.74
N ARG A 46 -5.76 19.43 -2.45
CA ARG A 46 -4.94 19.98 -1.37
C ARG A 46 -3.50 19.47 -1.44
N LEU A 47 -3.30 18.17 -1.65
CA LEU A 47 -1.97 17.56 -1.69
C LEU A 47 -1.19 17.95 -2.95
N THR A 48 -1.85 18.02 -4.11
CA THR A 48 -1.24 18.51 -5.37
C THR A 48 -0.65 19.90 -5.21
N THR A 49 -1.32 20.78 -4.45
CA THR A 49 -0.82 22.14 -4.20
C THR A 49 0.33 22.16 -3.19
N ARG A 50 0.30 21.30 -2.17
CA ARG A 50 1.21 21.39 -1.02
C ARG A 50 2.51 20.62 -1.18
N LEU A 51 2.46 19.41 -1.74
CA LEU A 51 3.60 18.51 -1.79
C LEU A 51 4.81 19.05 -2.57
N PRO A 52 4.65 19.72 -3.73
CA PRO A 52 5.80 20.14 -4.54
C PRO A 52 6.79 21.06 -3.83
N SER A 53 6.34 21.83 -2.84
CA SER A 53 7.20 22.76 -2.08
C SER A 53 7.67 22.21 -0.74
N MET A 54 7.33 20.96 -0.39
CA MET A 54 7.72 20.37 0.89
C MET A 54 9.09 19.71 0.81
N PRO A 55 9.98 19.94 1.81
CA PRO A 55 11.23 19.19 1.91
C PRO A 55 10.96 17.69 2.07
N LEU A 56 11.67 16.86 1.31
CA LEU A 56 11.49 15.41 1.30
C LEU A 56 11.94 14.73 2.60
N ASP A 57 12.83 15.35 3.35
CA ASP A 57 13.34 14.88 4.65
C ASP A 57 12.47 15.35 5.83
N ARG A 58 11.41 16.13 5.56
CA ARG A 58 10.49 16.63 6.60
C ARG A 58 9.92 15.45 7.40
N PRO A 59 10.00 15.47 8.75
CA PRO A 59 9.42 14.42 9.57
C PRO A 59 7.89 14.44 9.49
N VAL A 60 7.30 13.27 9.27
CA VAL A 60 5.86 13.01 9.18
C VAL A 60 5.50 11.87 10.14
N GLY A 61 4.49 12.08 10.99
CA GLY A 61 3.96 11.03 11.85
C GLY A 61 3.11 10.04 11.05
N VAL A 62 3.39 8.75 11.22
CA VAL A 62 2.66 7.62 10.62
C VAL A 62 2.40 6.57 11.71
N PHE A 63 1.18 6.58 12.26
CA PHE A 63 0.82 5.80 13.46
C PHE A 63 1.82 6.02 14.61
N THR A 64 2.51 4.97 15.06
CA THR A 64 3.53 5.00 16.12
C THR A 64 4.94 5.35 15.62
N HIS A 65 5.09 5.65 14.32
CA HIS A 65 6.37 5.91 13.68
C HIS A 65 6.48 7.37 13.21
N VAL A 66 7.72 7.83 13.04
CA VAL A 66 8.03 9.09 12.35
C VAL A 66 8.92 8.74 11.17
N LEU A 67 8.52 9.17 9.97
CA LEU A 67 9.23 8.91 8.72
C LEU A 67 9.58 10.25 8.06
N PRO A 68 10.68 10.33 7.30
CA PRO A 68 10.85 11.43 6.35
C PRO A 68 9.73 11.38 5.29
N LEU A 69 9.37 12.53 4.74
CA LEU A 69 8.23 12.70 3.84
C LEU A 69 8.30 11.78 2.62
N ASP A 70 9.48 11.61 2.01
CA ASP A 70 9.68 10.69 0.88
C ASP A 70 9.28 9.24 1.22
N GLN A 71 9.69 8.75 2.39
CA GLN A 71 9.35 7.41 2.85
C GLN A 71 7.87 7.32 3.20
N CYS A 72 7.29 8.36 3.81
CA CYS A 72 5.85 8.43 4.04
C CYS A 72 5.07 8.37 2.72
N LEU A 73 5.48 9.12 1.70
CA LEU A 73 4.84 9.13 0.39
C LEU A 73 4.95 7.78 -0.30
N LEU A 74 6.10 7.09 -0.20
CA LEU A 74 6.23 5.73 -0.70
C LEU A 74 5.22 4.78 -0.03
N THR A 75 4.97 4.91 1.29
CA THR A 75 3.91 4.10 1.93
C THR A 75 2.54 4.38 1.34
N ARG A 76 2.19 5.66 1.14
CA ARG A 76 0.87 6.02 0.60
C ARG A 76 0.72 5.57 -0.85
N LEU A 77 1.80 5.57 -1.63
CA LEU A 77 1.80 5.10 -3.00
C LEU A 77 1.52 3.60 -3.08
N VAL A 78 2.17 2.80 -2.23
CA VAL A 78 1.89 1.35 -2.13
C VAL A 78 0.43 1.09 -1.79
N GLU A 79 -0.10 1.76 -0.76
CA GLU A 79 -1.50 1.62 -0.33
C GLU A 79 -2.48 1.99 -1.45
N LEU A 80 -2.24 3.13 -2.14
CA LEU A 80 -3.11 3.56 -3.24
C LEU A 80 -3.10 2.58 -4.41
N VAL A 81 -1.95 2.03 -4.79
CA VAL A 81 -1.85 1.10 -5.93
C VAL A 81 -2.47 -0.25 -5.60
N VAL A 82 -2.22 -0.78 -4.40
CA VAL A 82 -2.82 -2.06 -3.96
C VAL A 82 -4.34 -1.91 -3.83
N HIS A 83 -4.80 -0.88 -3.13
CA HIS A 83 -6.24 -0.71 -2.90
C HIS A 83 -7.02 -0.24 -4.13
N LEU A 84 -6.36 0.30 -5.15
CA LEU A 84 -6.98 0.50 -6.46
C LEU A 84 -7.40 -0.83 -7.10
N ASP A 85 -6.53 -1.84 -7.03
CA ASP A 85 -6.84 -3.19 -7.50
C ASP A 85 -7.90 -3.85 -6.61
N ASP A 86 -7.77 -3.76 -5.29
CA ASP A 86 -8.77 -4.31 -4.36
C ASP A 86 -10.17 -3.76 -4.63
N LEU A 87 -10.28 -2.44 -4.85
CA LEU A 87 -11.55 -1.78 -5.17
C LEU A 87 -12.08 -2.22 -6.54
N ALA A 88 -11.22 -2.29 -7.57
CA ALA A 88 -11.62 -2.72 -8.91
C ALA A 88 -12.12 -4.16 -8.91
N VAL A 89 -11.41 -5.07 -8.21
CA VAL A 89 -11.82 -6.45 -7.99
C VAL A 89 -13.15 -6.53 -7.27
N SER A 90 -13.35 -5.73 -6.21
CA SER A 90 -14.62 -5.70 -5.45
C SER A 90 -15.81 -5.21 -6.27
N LEU A 91 -15.56 -4.38 -7.29
CA LEU A 91 -16.57 -3.88 -8.22
C LEU A 91 -16.69 -4.71 -9.51
N GLU A 92 -15.88 -5.78 -9.64
CA GLU A 92 -15.80 -6.63 -10.84
C GLU A 92 -15.48 -5.85 -12.12
N ILE A 93 -14.64 -4.81 -12.01
CA ILE A 93 -14.18 -3.99 -13.16
C ILE A 93 -12.68 -4.19 -13.43
N LEU A 94 -12.24 -3.76 -14.60
CA LEU A 94 -10.82 -3.73 -14.93
C LEU A 94 -10.08 -2.70 -14.05
N THR A 95 -8.99 -3.13 -13.42
CA THR A 95 -8.11 -2.25 -12.64
C THR A 95 -7.60 -1.09 -13.49
N PRO A 96 -7.86 0.16 -13.08
CA PRO A 96 -7.38 1.34 -13.81
C PRO A 96 -5.85 1.36 -13.92
N SER A 97 -5.34 1.90 -15.03
CA SER A 97 -3.89 2.01 -15.24
C SER A 97 -3.24 2.97 -14.25
N VAL A 98 -2.08 2.57 -13.71
CA VAL A 98 -1.24 3.40 -12.83
C VAL A 98 -0.07 3.99 -13.65
N PRO A 99 0.39 5.22 -13.36
CA PRO A 99 1.59 5.79 -13.99
C PRO A 99 2.82 4.88 -13.83
N ALA A 100 3.68 4.82 -14.85
CA ALA A 100 4.82 3.89 -14.89
C ALA A 100 5.77 4.09 -13.70
N GLU A 101 6.07 5.35 -13.35
CA GLU A 101 6.95 5.70 -12.24
C GLU A 101 6.38 5.23 -10.90
N ALA A 102 5.05 5.28 -10.76
CA ALA A 102 4.37 4.79 -9.57
C ALA A 102 4.40 3.26 -9.50
N ALA A 103 4.13 2.59 -10.63
CA ALA A 103 4.19 1.13 -10.72
C ALA A 103 5.60 0.60 -10.41
N GLU A 104 6.65 1.24 -10.94
CA GLU A 104 8.04 0.88 -10.68
C GLU A 104 8.42 1.06 -9.21
N ALA A 105 8.06 2.19 -8.59
CA ALA A 105 8.35 2.46 -7.19
C ALA A 105 7.64 1.45 -6.25
N VAL A 106 6.40 1.11 -6.56
CA VAL A 106 5.64 0.10 -5.80
C VAL A 106 6.22 -1.30 -6.00
N ALA A 107 6.57 -1.67 -7.24
CA ALA A 107 7.17 -2.97 -7.53
C ALA A 107 8.53 -3.16 -6.82
N ASP A 108 9.40 -2.14 -6.80
CA ASP A 108 10.66 -2.17 -6.04
C ASP A 108 10.39 -2.32 -4.53
N CYS A 109 9.43 -1.57 -4.00
CA CYS A 109 9.05 -1.66 -2.58
C CYS A 109 8.53 -3.06 -2.20
N LEU A 110 7.55 -3.59 -2.94
CA LEU A 110 6.98 -4.90 -2.69
C LEU A 110 8.03 -6.02 -2.82
N THR A 111 8.93 -5.92 -3.81
CA THR A 111 10.02 -6.89 -3.98
C THR A 111 10.98 -6.87 -2.79
N ARG A 112 11.32 -5.68 -2.26
CA ARG A 112 12.16 -5.55 -1.06
C ARG A 112 11.50 -6.15 0.17
N ILE A 113 10.20 -5.88 0.37
CA ILE A 113 9.43 -6.44 1.48
C ILE A 113 9.41 -7.97 1.38
N ALA A 114 9.06 -8.50 0.20
CA ALA A 114 9.04 -9.93 -0.06
C ALA A 114 10.42 -10.58 0.16
N ALA A 115 11.51 -9.91 -0.24
CA ALA A 115 12.87 -10.41 -0.04
C ALA A 115 13.27 -10.43 1.44
N VAL A 116 12.82 -9.48 2.26
CA VAL A 116 13.05 -9.54 3.71
C VAL A 116 12.24 -10.67 4.35
N ARG A 117 11.00 -10.88 3.91
CA ARG A 117 10.11 -11.91 4.48
C ARG A 117 10.49 -13.34 4.07
N HIS A 118 10.78 -13.54 2.79
CA HIS A 118 10.97 -14.88 2.19
C HIS A 118 12.42 -15.17 1.82
N GLY A 119 13.31 -14.19 1.91
CA GLY A 119 14.68 -14.28 1.40
C GLY A 119 14.77 -14.01 -0.11
N PHE A 120 15.95 -13.56 -0.56
CA PHE A 120 16.17 -13.21 -1.97
C PHE A 120 16.00 -14.39 -2.93
N LEU A 121 16.56 -15.56 -2.61
CA LEU A 121 16.56 -16.71 -3.53
C LEU A 121 15.15 -17.23 -3.85
N PRO A 122 14.23 -17.39 -2.88
CA PRO A 122 12.83 -17.73 -3.15
C PRO A 122 12.11 -16.70 -4.02
N VAL A 123 12.27 -15.40 -3.73
CA VAL A 123 11.67 -14.31 -4.53
C VAL A 123 12.19 -14.32 -5.98
N MET A 124 13.51 -14.39 -6.15
CA MET A 124 14.14 -14.46 -7.48
C MET A 124 13.62 -15.67 -8.28
N ARG A 125 13.48 -16.84 -7.64
CA ARG A 125 12.93 -18.04 -8.31
C ARG A 125 11.48 -17.84 -8.72
N ALA A 126 10.64 -17.28 -7.84
CA ALA A 126 9.24 -17.00 -8.14
C ALA A 126 9.09 -16.05 -9.34
N LEU A 127 9.93 -15.01 -9.44
CA LEU A 127 9.87 -14.04 -10.53
C LEU A 127 10.49 -14.54 -11.84
N ALA A 128 11.55 -15.37 -11.80
CA ALA A 128 12.32 -15.73 -13.00
C ALA A 128 12.02 -17.13 -13.57
N ARG A 129 11.63 -18.10 -12.72
CA ARG A 129 11.57 -19.53 -13.05
C ARG A 129 10.49 -20.25 -12.25
N ARG A 130 9.25 -20.27 -12.77
CA ARG A 130 8.09 -20.88 -12.10
C ARG A 130 8.33 -22.33 -11.66
N GLU A 131 9.08 -23.10 -12.44
CA GLU A 131 9.43 -24.49 -12.14
C GLU A 131 10.35 -24.67 -10.93
N ARG A 132 11.01 -23.60 -10.47
CA ARG A 132 11.86 -23.57 -9.27
C ARG A 132 11.20 -22.85 -8.09
N ALA A 133 9.99 -22.31 -8.26
CA ALA A 133 9.25 -21.66 -7.20
C ALA A 133 8.77 -22.72 -6.20
N THR A 134 9.00 -22.48 -4.91
CA THR A 134 8.62 -23.42 -3.83
C THR A 134 7.23 -23.15 -3.27
N GLY A 135 6.55 -22.12 -3.76
CA GLY A 135 5.24 -21.70 -3.30
C GLY A 135 4.89 -20.27 -3.77
N PRO A 136 3.69 -19.77 -3.40
CA PRO A 136 3.32 -18.38 -3.64
C PRO A 136 4.23 -17.43 -2.85
N ILE A 137 4.48 -16.25 -3.42
CA ILE A 137 5.21 -15.15 -2.77
C ILE A 137 4.26 -13.96 -2.68
N ALA A 138 4.06 -13.47 -1.46
CA ALA A 138 3.33 -12.24 -1.17
C ALA A 138 4.21 -11.32 -0.31
N ALA A 139 4.15 -10.02 -0.57
CA ALA A 139 4.86 -9.03 0.23
C ALA A 139 4.23 -8.88 1.63
N PHE A 140 2.90 -8.91 1.70
CA PHE A 140 2.10 -8.77 2.93
C PHE A 140 1.57 -10.12 3.43
#